data_AF-A0A1I7XDU8-F1
#
_entry.id   AF-A0A1I7XDU8-F1
#
_cell.length_a   1.000
_cell.length_b   1.000
_cell.length_c   1.000
_cell.angle_alpha   90.00
_cell.angle_beta   90.00
_cell.angle_gamma   90.00
#
_symmetry.space_group_name_H-M   'P 1'
#
loop_
_entity.id
_entity.type
_entity.pdbx_description
1 polymer ?
#
loop_
_entity_poly.entity_id
_entity_poly.type
_entity_poly.pdbx_seq_one_letter_code
_entity_poly.pdbx_strand_id
1 'polypeptide(L)'
;MCQNPANAIIHTGHANGTVSLWSPNVKEPLVKMLAHSSSIKGLAVDHTGKYMVTTGLDRKCRVWDVRMYKQLHAYSLPFGLSHVSISQRMTVACAIGNNIQEIRKQLVKGDIRIERNKEKEEMEKEIFGRGENKQSDRPKHVLDRFRK
;
A
#
# COMPACT_ATOMS: atom_id res chain seq x y z
N MET A 1 -20.48 -0.79 -9.56
CA MET A 1 -20.20 -1.98 -10.40
C MET A 1 -19.24 -1.57 -11.50
N CYS A 2 -18.33 -2.43 -11.91
CA CYS A 2 -17.52 -2.21 -13.10
C CYS A 2 -17.23 -3.53 -13.81
N GLN A 3 -16.83 -3.46 -15.07
CA GLN A 3 -16.35 -4.61 -15.83
C GLN A 3 -14.83 -4.54 -15.92
N ASN A 4 -14.17 -5.69 -15.79
CA ASN A 4 -12.77 -5.83 -16.17
C ASN A 4 -12.67 -5.98 -17.69
N PRO A 5 -12.05 -5.03 -18.42
CA PRO A 5 -11.98 -5.07 -19.87
C PRO A 5 -11.10 -6.20 -20.42
N ALA A 6 -10.16 -6.75 -19.63
CA ALA A 6 -9.24 -7.78 -20.10
C ALA A 6 -9.86 -9.18 -20.12
N ASN A 7 -10.80 -9.48 -19.22
CA ASN A 7 -11.37 -10.82 -19.05
C ASN A 7 -12.90 -10.85 -18.95
N ALA A 8 -13.56 -9.70 -19.18
CA ALA A 8 -15.02 -9.53 -19.13
C ALA A 8 -15.69 -9.88 -17.80
N ILE A 9 -14.94 -10.08 -16.71
CA ILE A 9 -15.50 -10.35 -15.38
C ILE A 9 -16.16 -9.08 -14.84
N ILE A 10 -17.35 -9.23 -14.26
CA ILE A 10 -18.08 -8.13 -13.64
C ILE A 10 -17.76 -8.07 -12.15
N HIS A 11 -17.29 -6.91 -11.69
CA HIS A 11 -17.00 -6.66 -10.29
C HIS A 11 -18.15 -5.86 -9.67
N THR A 12 -18.70 -6.39 -8.58
CA THR A 12 -19.82 -5.76 -7.85
C THR A 12 -19.42 -5.50 -6.41
N GLY A 13 -19.46 -4.22 -5.99
CA GLY A 13 -19.28 -3.83 -4.60
C GLY A 13 -20.60 -3.88 -3.84
N HIS A 14 -20.57 -4.43 -2.63
CA HIS A 14 -21.74 -4.58 -1.77
C HIS A 14 -21.70 -3.62 -0.58
N ALA A 15 -22.86 -3.42 0.05
CA ALA A 15 -22.99 -2.56 1.23
C ALA A 15 -22.32 -3.13 2.50
N ASN A 16 -22.06 -4.43 2.54
CA ASN A 16 -21.31 -5.10 3.61
C ASN A 16 -19.77 -4.97 3.46
N GLY A 17 -19.28 -4.23 2.46
CA GLY A 17 -17.85 -4.06 2.21
C GLY A 17 -17.18 -5.21 1.45
N THR A 18 -17.98 -6.16 0.94
CA THR A 18 -17.49 -7.23 0.08
C THR A 18 -17.54 -6.84 -1.39
N VAL A 19 -16.55 -7.26 -2.16
CA VAL A 19 -16.54 -7.23 -3.61
C VAL A 19 -16.76 -8.65 -4.11
N SER A 20 -17.74 -8.84 -4.97
CA SER A 20 -17.97 -10.10 -5.66
C SER A 20 -17.58 -9.99 -7.13
N LEU A 21 -16.95 -11.02 -7.66
CA LEU A 21 -16.57 -11.15 -9.06
C LEU A 21 -17.50 -12.16 -9.73
N TRP A 22 -18.07 -11.79 -10.86
CA TRP A 22 -19.08 -12.56 -11.57
C TRP A 22 -18.67 -12.85 -13.00
N SER A 23 -18.89 -14.09 -13.43
CA SER A 23 -18.85 -14.49 -14.83
C SER A 23 -20.24 -15.00 -15.23
N PRO A 24 -20.74 -14.67 -16.43
CA PRO A 24 -22.06 -15.12 -16.88
C PRO A 24 -22.16 -16.64 -17.02
N ASN A 25 -21.03 -17.34 -17.11
CA ASN A 25 -20.99 -18.79 -17.26
C ASN A 25 -21.24 -19.54 -15.94
N VAL A 26 -21.12 -18.85 -14.80
CA VAL A 26 -21.19 -19.46 -13.47
C VAL A 26 -22.30 -18.76 -12.68
N LYS A 27 -23.23 -19.55 -12.11
CA LYS A 27 -24.33 -19.00 -11.31
C LYS A 27 -23.86 -18.43 -9.96
N GLU A 28 -22.72 -18.88 -9.49
CA GLU A 28 -22.09 -18.43 -8.26
C GLU A 28 -21.00 -17.40 -8.56
N PRO A 29 -20.72 -16.47 -7.63
CA PRO A 29 -19.62 -15.54 -7.79
C PRO A 29 -18.30 -16.29 -7.76
N LEU A 30 -17.44 -16.01 -8.74
CA LEU A 30 -16.11 -16.60 -8.86
C LEU A 30 -15.26 -16.33 -7.62
N VAL A 31 -15.38 -15.11 -7.09
CA VAL A 31 -14.63 -14.65 -5.92
C VAL A 31 -15.52 -13.75 -5.08
N LYS A 32 -15.44 -13.91 -3.76
CA LYS A 32 -15.94 -12.95 -2.77
C LYS A 32 -14.77 -12.48 -1.92
N MET A 33 -14.52 -11.18 -1.89
CA MET A 33 -13.39 -10.58 -1.19
C MET A 33 -13.88 -9.48 -0.25
N LEU A 34 -13.50 -9.54 1.03
CA LEU A 34 -13.77 -8.46 1.97
C LEU A 34 -12.76 -7.33 1.76
N ALA A 35 -13.18 -6.28 1.04
CA ALA A 35 -12.28 -5.19 0.67
C ALA A 35 -12.31 -4.04 1.69
N HIS A 36 -13.48 -3.75 2.26
CA HIS A 36 -13.68 -2.67 3.23
C HIS A 36 -14.48 -3.18 4.43
N SER A 37 -14.35 -2.51 5.58
CA SER A 37 -15.17 -2.79 6.77
C SER A 37 -16.55 -2.12 6.70
N SER A 38 -16.85 -1.45 5.60
CA SER A 38 -18.05 -0.64 5.38
C SER A 38 -18.49 -0.74 3.93
N SER A 39 -19.67 -0.20 3.63
CA SER A 39 -20.19 -0.05 2.26
C SER A 39 -19.15 0.48 1.27
N ILE A 40 -18.99 -0.25 0.16
CA ILE A 40 -18.18 0.17 -0.98
C ILE A 40 -18.98 1.19 -1.79
N LYS A 41 -18.35 2.34 -2.06
CA LYS A 41 -18.94 3.45 -2.81
C LYS A 41 -18.40 3.52 -4.23
N GLY A 42 -17.10 3.32 -4.39
CA GLY A 42 -16.43 3.35 -5.69
C GLY A 42 -15.66 2.07 -5.95
N LEU A 43 -15.66 1.68 -7.22
CA LEU A 43 -14.96 0.50 -7.69
C LEU A 43 -14.55 0.72 -9.16
N ALA A 44 -13.25 0.62 -9.44
CA ALA A 44 -12.69 0.78 -10.78
C ALA A 44 -11.60 -0.26 -11.04
N VAL A 45 -11.46 -0.67 -12.30
CA VAL A 45 -10.47 -1.65 -12.73
C VAL A 45 -9.62 -1.02 -13.82
N ASP A 46 -8.35 -1.35 -13.81
CA ASP A 46 -7.41 -0.89 -14.84
C ASP A 46 -7.71 -1.53 -16.21
N HIS A 47 -7.31 -0.86 -17.29
CA HIS A 47 -7.48 -1.37 -18.65
C HIS A 47 -6.71 -2.68 -18.88
N THR A 48 -5.59 -2.91 -18.19
CA THR A 48 -4.87 -4.19 -18.26
C THR A 48 -5.55 -5.31 -17.46
N GLY A 49 -6.54 -4.97 -16.63
CA GLY A 49 -7.25 -5.93 -15.77
C GLY A 49 -6.43 -6.48 -14.60
N LYS A 50 -5.19 -6.02 -14.40
CA LYS A 50 -4.28 -6.48 -13.32
C LYS A 50 -4.58 -5.82 -11.98
N TYR A 51 -5.02 -4.57 -12.00
CA TYR A 51 -5.22 -3.76 -10.81
C TYR A 51 -6.68 -3.36 -10.66
N MET A 52 -7.13 -3.31 -9.41
CA MET A 52 -8.45 -2.80 -9.04
C MET A 52 -8.31 -1.81 -7.91
N VAL A 53 -9.12 -0.76 -7.94
CA VAL A 53 -9.22 0.21 -6.85
C VAL A 53 -10.61 0.16 -6.26
N THR A 54 -10.66 0.09 -4.93
CA THR A 54 -11.90 0.07 -4.15
C THR A 54 -11.91 1.23 -3.18
N THR A 55 -13.07 1.83 -2.98
CA THR A 55 -13.25 2.96 -2.06
C THR A 55 -14.51 2.77 -1.24
N GLY A 56 -14.43 3.08 0.05
CA GLY A 56 -15.51 2.83 1.01
C GLY A 56 -15.82 4.01 1.92
N LEU A 57 -16.92 3.89 2.67
CA LEU A 57 -17.29 4.81 3.75
C LEU A 57 -16.31 4.79 4.93
N ASP A 58 -15.45 3.76 5.01
CA ASP A 58 -14.33 3.64 5.95
C ASP A 58 -13.21 4.66 5.70
N ARG A 59 -13.41 5.58 4.75
CA ARG A 59 -12.47 6.64 4.33
C ARG A 59 -11.12 6.08 3.87
N LYS A 60 -11.14 4.85 3.36
CA LYS A 60 -9.96 4.21 2.79
C LYS A 60 -10.15 4.03 1.30
N CYS A 61 -9.08 4.25 0.54
CA CYS A 61 -8.92 3.85 -0.83
C CYS A 61 -7.89 2.72 -0.87
N ARG A 62 -8.26 1.55 -1.37
CA ARG A 62 -7.37 0.38 -1.43
C ARG A 62 -7.10 0.03 -2.88
N VAL A 63 -5.84 -0.28 -3.17
CA VAL A 63 -5.39 -0.80 -4.47
C VAL A 63 -5.12 -2.29 -4.30
N TRP A 64 -5.69 -3.07 -5.20
CA TRP A 64 -5.68 -4.52 -5.18
C TRP A 64 -5.00 -5.06 -6.44
N ASP A 65 -4.22 -6.13 -6.25
CA ASP A 65 -3.86 -7.04 -7.33
C ASP A 65 -5.03 -8.01 -7.55
N VAL A 66 -5.58 -8.02 -8.77
CA VAL A 66 -6.74 -8.85 -9.14
C VAL A 66 -6.36 -10.31 -9.34
N ARG A 67 -5.09 -10.62 -9.67
CA ARG A 67 -4.63 -12.00 -9.88
C ARG A 67 -4.37 -12.69 -8.55
N MET A 68 -3.76 -11.97 -7.61
CA MET A 68 -3.40 -12.49 -6.29
C MET A 68 -4.46 -12.21 -5.22
N TYR A 69 -5.48 -11.41 -5.53
CA TYR A 69 -6.50 -10.92 -4.60
C TYR A 69 -5.91 -10.29 -3.33
N LYS A 70 -4.74 -9.65 -3.48
CA LYS A 70 -3.97 -9.09 -2.38
C LYS A 70 -4.05 -7.57 -2.41
N GLN A 71 -4.24 -6.96 -1.24
CA GLN A 71 -4.09 -5.51 -1.11
C GLN A 71 -2.62 -5.12 -1.30
N LEU A 72 -2.36 -4.23 -2.25
CA LEU A 72 -1.04 -3.66 -2.49
C LEU A 72 -0.83 -2.41 -1.64
N HIS A 73 -1.82 -1.51 -1.67
CA HIS A 73 -1.75 -0.23 -0.98
C HIS A 73 -3.09 0.12 -0.35
N ALA A 74 -3.01 0.85 0.76
CA ALA A 74 -4.16 1.47 1.41
C ALA A 74 -3.84 2.93 1.69
N TYR A 75 -4.69 3.83 1.19
CA TYR A 75 -4.61 5.26 1.40
C TYR A 75 -5.77 5.67 2.30
N SER A 76 -5.47 6.32 3.42
CA SER A 76 -6.48 6.94 4.27
C SER A 76 -6.76 8.34 3.76
N LEU A 77 -8.04 8.67 3.62
CA LEU A 77 -8.50 9.96 3.15
C LEU A 77 -9.29 10.66 4.25
N PRO A 78 -9.35 12.00 4.25
CA PRO A 78 -10.04 12.75 5.29
C PRO A 78 -11.56 12.57 5.24
N PHE A 79 -12.13 12.22 4.08
CA PHE A 79 -13.58 12.08 3.88
C PHE A 79 -13.94 10.78 3.15
N GLY A 80 -15.22 10.40 3.26
CA GLY A 80 -15.78 9.24 2.55
C GLY A 80 -15.86 9.52 1.05
N LEU A 81 -15.32 8.60 0.26
CA LEU A 81 -15.27 8.73 -1.20
C LEU A 81 -16.60 8.40 -1.84
N SER A 82 -16.98 9.15 -2.89
CA SER A 82 -18.17 8.88 -3.68
C SER A 82 -17.86 8.05 -4.92
N HIS A 83 -16.87 8.47 -5.71
CA HIS A 83 -16.53 7.85 -6.98
C HIS A 83 -15.02 7.72 -7.16
N VAL A 84 -14.62 6.69 -7.91
CA VAL A 84 -13.23 6.45 -8.29
C VAL A 84 -13.18 6.10 -9.77
N SER A 85 -12.16 6.60 -10.45
CA SER A 85 -11.89 6.30 -11.86
C SER A 85 -10.41 6.07 -12.07
N ILE A 86 -10.07 5.18 -13.00
CA ILE A 86 -8.70 4.85 -13.37
C ILE A 86 -8.49 5.27 -14.82
N SER A 87 -7.44 6.04 -15.06
CA SER A 87 -6.97 6.39 -16.40
C SER A 87 -6.17 5.24 -17.00
N GLN A 88 -6.13 5.16 -18.34
CA GLN A 88 -5.26 4.23 -19.08
C GLN A 88 -3.78 4.35 -18.72
N ARG A 89 -3.34 5.51 -18.19
CA ARG A 89 -1.97 5.72 -17.69
C ARG A 89 -1.76 5.32 -16.23
N MET A 90 -2.67 4.53 -15.65
CA MET A 90 -2.63 4.09 -14.26
C MET A 90 -2.76 5.23 -13.22
N THR A 91 -3.31 6.37 -13.62
CA THR A 91 -3.67 7.43 -12.68
C THR A 91 -5.04 7.15 -12.07
N VAL A 92 -5.14 7.21 -10.74
CA VAL A 92 -6.41 7.08 -10.03
C VAL A 92 -6.96 8.45 -9.69
N ALA A 93 -8.17 8.77 -10.15
CA ALA A 93 -8.92 9.95 -9.74
C ALA A 93 -9.98 9.55 -8.71
N CYS A 94 -9.99 10.22 -7.57
CA CYS A 94 -10.94 10.00 -6.47
C CYS A 94 -11.77 11.27 -6.25
N ALA A 95 -13.10 11.15 -6.29
CA ALA A 95 -13.99 12.25 -5.94
C ALA A 95 -14.23 12.29 -4.42
N ILE A 96 -13.87 13.42 -3.80
CA ILE A 96 -13.91 13.66 -2.36
C ILE A 96 -14.78 14.89 -2.09
N GLY A 97 -16.08 14.69 -1.84
CA GLY A 97 -17.02 15.79 -1.68
C GLY A 97 -17.04 16.67 -2.95
N ASN A 98 -16.67 17.95 -2.80
CA ASN A 98 -16.62 18.91 -3.90
C ASN A 98 -15.27 18.95 -4.64
N ASN A 99 -14.28 18.18 -4.17
CA ASN A 99 -12.94 18.18 -4.74
C ASN A 99 -12.64 16.86 -5.45
N ILE A 100 -11.86 16.93 -6.53
CA ILE A 100 -11.30 15.76 -7.19
C ILE A 100 -9.84 15.67 -6.78
N GLN A 101 -9.45 14.58 -6.13
CA GLN A 101 -8.07 14.30 -5.80
C GLN A 101 -7.49 13.30 -6.80
N GLU A 102 -6.40 13.68 -7.44
CA GLU A 102 -5.66 12.80 -8.32
C GLU A 102 -4.53 12.11 -7.54
N ILE A 103 -4.61 10.79 -7.46
CA ILE A 103 -3.55 9.96 -6.87
C ILE A 103 -2.66 9.51 -8.01
N ARG A 104 -1.64 10.34 -8.29
CA ARG A 104 -0.52 9.99 -9.17
C ARG A 104 0.51 9.22 -8.35
N LYS A 105 0.40 7.90 -8.36
CA LYS A 105 1.54 7.05 -8.06
C LYS A 105 1.79 6.14 -9.24
N GLN A 106 3.05 6.01 -9.56
CA GLN A 106 3.56 5.04 -10.51
C GLN A 106 3.37 3.68 -9.84
N LEU A 107 2.14 3.14 -9.86
CA LEU A 107 1.74 1.87 -9.24
C LEU A 107 2.53 0.68 -9.82
N VAL A 108 3.30 0.92 -10.89
CA VAL A 108 4.18 -0.01 -11.61
C VAL A 108 5.67 0.29 -11.39
N LYS A 109 6.10 1.29 -10.60
CA LYS A 109 7.53 1.50 -10.26
C LYS A 109 8.01 0.57 -9.13
N GLY A 110 7.64 -0.69 -9.26
CA GLY A 110 8.03 -1.82 -8.44
C GLY A 110 7.72 -3.07 -9.26
N ASP A 111 8.47 -3.39 -10.31
CA ASP A 111 9.74 -4.12 -10.16
C ASP A 111 10.28 -4.06 -8.74
N ILE A 112 9.60 -4.83 -7.91
CA ILE A 112 9.89 -4.98 -6.50
C ILE A 112 11.21 -5.74 -6.40
N ARG A 113 12.29 -4.96 -6.37
CA ARG A 113 13.62 -5.33 -5.88
C ARG A 113 13.50 -5.57 -4.36
N ILE A 114 12.81 -6.63 -3.95
CA ILE A 114 12.63 -6.99 -2.52
C ILE A 114 13.89 -7.64 -1.92
N GLU A 115 14.89 -8.02 -2.70
CA GLU A 115 16.04 -8.75 -2.17
C GLU A 115 17.10 -7.88 -1.45
N ARG A 116 17.12 -6.56 -1.65
CA ARG A 116 18.27 -5.75 -1.20
C ARG A 116 18.24 -5.25 0.24
N ASN A 117 17.17 -5.49 0.99
CA ASN A 117 17.07 -4.95 2.35
C ASN A 117 17.57 -5.90 3.45
N LYS A 118 17.78 -7.19 3.17
CA LYS A 118 18.42 -8.09 4.17
C LYS A 118 19.95 -8.05 4.08
N GLU A 119 20.51 -8.15 2.87
CA GLU A 119 21.98 -8.15 2.67
C GLU A 119 22.62 -6.78 2.97
N LYS A 120 21.91 -5.67 2.75
CA LYS A 120 22.41 -4.34 3.14
C LYS A 120 22.43 -4.14 4.65
N GLU A 121 21.42 -4.61 5.38
CA GLU A 121 21.40 -4.51 6.84
C GLU A 121 22.46 -5.41 7.49
N GLU A 122 22.77 -6.56 6.88
CA GLU A 122 23.87 -7.44 7.30
C GLU A 122 25.24 -6.82 6.98
N MET A 123 25.45 -6.28 5.76
CA MET A 123 26.69 -5.58 5.42
C MET A 123 26.90 -4.29 6.23
N GLU A 124 25.87 -3.51 6.50
CA GLU A 124 26.00 -2.29 7.33
C GLU A 124 26.35 -2.64 8.79
N LYS A 125 25.86 -3.76 9.32
CA LYS A 125 26.27 -4.28 10.64
C LYS A 125 27.72 -4.81 10.65
N GLU A 126 28.20 -5.41 9.56
CA GLU A 126 29.59 -5.81 9.44
C GLU A 126 30.55 -4.63 9.27
N ILE A 127 30.16 -3.62 8.48
CA ILE A 127 30.99 -2.44 8.17
C ILE A 127 31.05 -1.48 9.36
N PHE A 128 29.94 -1.24 10.06
CA PHE A 128 29.89 -0.32 11.21
C PHE A 128 30.03 -1.02 12.58
N GLY A 129 30.02 -2.35 12.64
CA GLY A 129 30.10 -3.12 13.89
C GLY A 129 31.51 -3.31 14.46
N ARG A 130 32.56 -2.80 13.82
CA ARG A 130 33.95 -2.93 14.31
C ARG A 130 34.74 -1.63 14.18
N GLY A 131 34.72 -0.84 15.25
CA GLY A 131 35.57 0.33 15.49
C GLY A 131 34.72 1.40 16.18
N GLU A 132 34.90 1.72 17.46
CA GLU A 132 36.15 1.96 18.15
C GLU A 132 36.09 1.45 19.59
N ASN A 133 37.10 0.68 19.98
CA ASN A 133 37.49 0.49 21.36
C ASN A 133 38.96 0.90 21.41
N LYS A 134 39.26 2.11 21.90
CA LYS A 134 40.53 2.46 22.57
C LYS A 134 40.52 3.89 23.14
N GLN A 135 40.83 3.92 24.44
CA GLN A 135 41.54 4.96 25.19
C GLN A 135 40.87 6.34 25.40
N SER A 136 40.23 6.50 26.55
CA SER A 136 40.21 7.77 27.28
C SER A 136 41.02 7.62 28.58
N ASP A 137 42.35 7.63 28.48
CA ASP A 137 43.22 7.81 29.64
C ASP A 137 43.18 9.29 30.03
N ARG A 138 42.41 9.62 31.08
CA ARG A 138 42.52 10.88 31.81
C ARG A 138 43.53 10.69 32.95
N PRO A 139 44.53 11.56 33.15
CA PRO A 139 45.24 11.58 34.41
C PRO A 139 44.34 12.22 35.49
N LYS A 140 44.09 11.48 36.58
CA LYS A 140 43.48 12.02 37.81
C LYS A 140 44.60 12.46 38.75
N HIS A 141 44.57 13.75 39.10
CA HIS A 141 45.10 14.42 40.30
C HIS A 141 46.24 13.77 41.09
N VAL A 142 47.39 14.46 41.12
CA VAL A 142 48.29 14.50 42.29
C VAL A 142 47.90 15.72 43.11
N LEU A 143 47.35 15.52 44.30
CA LEU A 143 47.37 16.52 45.36
C LEU A 143 47.96 15.90 46.62
N ASP A 144 49.06 16.53 47.03
CA ASP A 144 49.53 16.74 48.39
C ASP A 144 50.09 15.57 49.23
N ARG A 145 51.38 15.68 49.55
CA ARG A 145 51.92 15.27 50.85
C ARG A 145 52.90 16.33 51.38
N PHE A 146 52.43 17.03 52.42
CA PHE A 146 53.15 17.45 53.62
C PHE A 146 54.33 18.44 53.51
N ARG A 147 54.01 19.69 53.86
CA ARG A 147 54.56 20.48 54.98
C ARG A 147 55.67 19.81 55.83
N LYS A 148 56.76 20.60 55.97
CA LYS A 148 57.98 20.49 56.83
C LYS A 148 59.10 19.59 56.34
#